data_AF-A0A1M4WDK5-F1
#
_entry.id   AF-A0A1M4WDK5-F1
#
_cell.length_a   1.000
_cell.length_b   1.000
_cell.length_c   1.000
_cell.angle_alpha   90.00
_cell.angle_beta   90.00
_cell.angle_gamma   90.00
#
_symmetry.space_group_name_H-M   'P 1'
#
loop_
_entity.id
_entity.type
_entity.pdbx_description
1 polymer ?
#
loop_
_entity_poly.entity_id
_entity_poly.type
_entity_poly.pdbx_seq_one_letter_code
_entity_poly.pdbx_strand_id
1 'polypeptide(L)'
;MMMKTNIMKHLILFAVIALSFGCADLNQEPEGALTSSNPISSVSELQKYVNQFYEETFRIQPANLQTIGIAFDDQYSDNMACSSVPSLLDGTRSVSSAASPAEYTKIRSLNFLFANINNCKGNQADIDQYTGEAYFFRAYYYFNMVCKYGDITWIDRVLDASSEQMKLKRDSRADVIDHILSDLDNAINLLSTKSNSSTMRLHKDVALAFKSRVALFEGTWQKYHKAKNDPFFTAGITDARINNYLEQARDAALAVIQSGRWKIYSTSNPLTDYKNLFITKDLSTNSEVLFWKKYDAKVVGNNVTRYCNKGGGNIGLTLSLVNDYLTRDGRIFTGAERDEAQKTYGKELDPTLRDPRLCQTVARPGERLRPLTSNAAYIYMPEFSPIITEIALPVMWANPTGYSLLKFIEVDCTDAAADDELKGECPAIQFRYAEVLLNYAEALAELEGASAQEKIAKALQPLRDRVGMPGIDFQREYNTDPDYPFHHLEATLQVVRRERRIELACEGIRMFDIFRWAAADILIANKEMLGALFTGSNMEAANTAGGYFKGNLIYDKPTGNNLYLSGKPGDAKRYISPYKGVCPNGLTFNVNRDYLYPISLDEIALTGNMWKQNPGW
;
A
#
# COMPACT_ATOMS: atom_id res chain seq x y z
N MET A 1 -55.77 42.80 -51.04
CA MET A 1 -56.15 43.18 -49.65
C MET A 1 -54.88 43.15 -48.83
N MET A 2 -54.51 44.31 -48.28
CA MET A 2 -53.17 44.70 -47.82
C MET A 2 -52.72 43.98 -46.53
N MET A 3 -51.44 43.57 -46.47
CA MET A 3 -50.52 43.61 -45.31
C MET A 3 -49.35 42.63 -45.54
N LYS A 4 -48.35 42.96 -46.38
CA LYS A 4 -47.04 42.27 -46.39
C LYS A 4 -45.84 43.14 -46.82
N THR A 5 -45.93 44.47 -46.71
CA THR A 5 -44.89 45.37 -47.28
C THR A 5 -43.92 46.00 -46.27
N ASN A 6 -43.97 45.64 -44.98
CA ASN A 6 -43.13 46.27 -43.94
C ASN A 6 -42.09 45.35 -43.26
N ILE A 7 -42.03 44.05 -43.58
CA ILE A 7 -41.06 43.13 -42.96
C ILE A 7 -39.67 43.20 -43.63
N MET A 8 -39.62 43.52 -44.93
CA MET A 8 -38.38 43.50 -45.70
C MET A 8 -37.44 44.70 -45.41
N LYS A 9 -37.97 45.82 -44.92
CA LYS A 9 -37.16 47.00 -44.55
C LYS A 9 -36.48 46.86 -43.18
N HIS A 10 -37.01 46.03 -42.29
CA HIS A 10 -36.41 45.78 -40.97
C HIS A 10 -35.35 44.67 -40.99
N LEU A 11 -35.41 43.75 -41.97
CA LEU A 11 -34.37 42.75 -42.20
C LEU A 11 -33.08 43.34 -42.80
N ILE A 12 -33.19 44.38 -43.62
CA ILE A 12 -32.01 45.07 -44.20
C ILE A 12 -31.33 45.97 -43.17
N LEU A 13 -32.07 46.55 -42.21
CA LEU A 13 -31.50 47.39 -41.15
C LEU A 13 -30.79 46.56 -40.07
N PHE A 14 -31.22 45.31 -39.82
CA PHE A 14 -30.54 44.41 -38.88
C PHE A 14 -29.27 43.77 -39.45
N ALA A 15 -29.18 43.62 -40.79
CA ALA A 15 -27.98 43.12 -41.46
C ALA A 15 -26.83 44.14 -41.51
N VAL A 16 -27.12 45.44 -41.38
CA VAL A 16 -26.10 46.51 -41.43
C VAL A 16 -25.51 46.84 -40.05
N ILE A 17 -26.18 46.52 -38.95
CA ILE A 17 -25.64 46.66 -37.58
C ILE A 17 -24.74 45.47 -37.19
N ALA A 18 -24.82 44.35 -37.91
CA ALA A 18 -23.94 43.20 -37.71
C ALA A 18 -22.54 43.34 -38.35
N LEU A 19 -22.24 44.47 -39.00
CA LEU A 19 -20.99 44.68 -39.76
C LEU A 19 -20.08 45.79 -39.19
N SER A 20 -20.34 46.28 -37.98
CA SER A 20 -19.58 47.39 -37.37
C SER A 20 -18.94 47.11 -36.00
N PHE A 21 -18.57 45.85 -35.73
CA PHE A 21 -17.51 45.53 -34.76
C PHE A 21 -16.34 44.84 -35.48
N GLY A 22 -15.58 45.66 -36.20
CA GLY A 22 -14.24 45.31 -36.64
C GLY A 22 -13.24 45.40 -35.50
N CYS A 23 -12.35 44.40 -35.45
CA CYS A 23 -11.07 44.36 -34.76
C CYS A 23 -11.05 44.64 -33.24
N ALA A 24 -11.36 43.60 -32.47
CA ALA A 24 -10.56 43.28 -31.28
C ALA A 24 -9.87 41.94 -31.55
N ASP A 25 -8.57 41.88 -31.30
CA ASP A 25 -7.68 40.73 -31.53
C ASP A 25 -8.32 39.39 -31.13
N LEU A 26 -8.65 38.57 -32.14
CA LEU A 26 -9.38 37.30 -31.99
C LEU A 26 -8.45 36.10 -32.21
N ASN A 27 -7.21 36.22 -31.75
CA ASN A 27 -6.19 35.16 -31.71
C ASN A 27 -5.51 35.12 -30.32
N GLN A 28 -6.27 35.30 -29.25
CA GLN A 28 -5.82 34.81 -27.94
C GLN A 28 -6.54 33.49 -27.66
N GLU A 29 -5.85 32.40 -28.00
CA GLU A 29 -6.14 31.10 -27.42
C GLU A 29 -6.19 31.24 -25.89
N PRO A 30 -7.12 30.57 -25.18
CA PRO A 30 -7.23 30.70 -23.74
C PRO A 30 -5.87 30.41 -23.09
N GLU A 31 -5.45 31.31 -22.20
CA GLU A 31 -4.15 31.27 -21.55
C GLU A 31 -3.88 29.87 -20.94
N GLY A 32 -3.02 29.10 -21.61
CA GLY A 32 -2.60 27.75 -21.21
C GLY A 32 -3.43 26.57 -21.75
N ALA A 33 -3.97 26.67 -22.96
CA ALA A 33 -4.22 25.49 -23.81
C ALA A 33 -2.91 25.02 -24.49
N LEU A 34 -2.72 23.70 -24.67
CA LEU A 34 -1.56 23.19 -25.41
C LEU A 34 -1.65 23.66 -26.88
N THR A 35 -0.72 24.50 -27.33
CA THR A 35 -0.66 24.87 -28.74
C THR A 35 -0.21 23.67 -29.59
N SER A 36 -0.83 23.45 -30.74
CA SER A 36 -0.48 22.34 -31.64
C SER A 36 0.86 22.56 -32.37
N SER A 37 1.34 23.80 -32.44
CA SER A 37 2.59 24.16 -33.11
C SER A 37 3.80 24.22 -32.18
N ASN A 38 3.62 24.46 -30.87
CA ASN A 38 4.69 24.51 -29.88
C ASN A 38 4.19 24.07 -28.48
N PRO A 39 3.91 22.77 -28.27
CA PRO A 39 3.34 22.30 -27.01
C PRO A 39 4.32 22.50 -25.85
N ILE A 40 3.78 22.75 -24.65
CA ILE A 40 4.55 22.94 -23.41
C ILE A 40 5.46 24.18 -23.53
N SER A 41 4.89 25.29 -24.01
CA SER A 41 5.66 26.51 -24.32
C SER A 41 6.01 27.35 -23.08
N SER A 42 5.28 27.16 -21.98
CA SER A 42 5.40 27.93 -20.75
C SER A 42 5.37 27.06 -19.49
N VAL A 43 5.88 27.59 -18.38
CA VAL A 43 5.85 26.93 -17.06
C VAL A 43 4.41 26.57 -16.62
N SER A 44 3.43 27.40 -16.95
CA SER A 44 2.00 27.14 -16.64
C SER A 44 1.46 25.94 -17.41
N GLU A 45 1.78 25.83 -18.71
CA GLU A 45 1.43 24.65 -19.52
C GLU A 45 2.10 23.39 -18.99
N LEU A 46 3.39 23.47 -18.65
CA LEU A 46 4.15 22.35 -18.08
C LEU A 46 3.54 21.90 -16.74
N GLN A 47 3.22 22.82 -15.84
CA GLN A 47 2.57 22.52 -14.57
C GLN A 47 1.23 21.81 -14.78
N LYS A 48 0.36 22.37 -15.64
CA LYS A 48 -0.95 21.76 -15.96
C LYS A 48 -0.76 20.35 -16.54
N TYR A 49 0.20 20.17 -17.43
CA TYR A 49 0.51 18.87 -18.02
C TYR A 49 0.94 17.86 -16.95
N VAL A 50 1.84 18.23 -16.03
CA VAL A 50 2.33 17.34 -14.97
C VAL A 50 1.25 17.03 -13.93
N ASN A 51 0.33 17.97 -13.66
CA ASN A 51 -0.74 17.77 -12.67
C ASN A 51 -1.62 16.54 -12.96
N GLN A 52 -1.82 16.19 -14.23
CA GLN A 52 -2.63 15.00 -14.61
C GLN A 52 -2.11 13.71 -13.97
N PHE A 53 -0.80 13.62 -13.69
CA PHE A 53 -0.19 12.43 -13.11
C PHE A 53 -0.44 12.32 -11.60
N TYR A 54 -0.81 13.40 -10.90
CA TYR A 54 -1.13 13.31 -9.48
C TYR A 54 -2.52 12.71 -9.21
N GLU A 55 -3.44 12.78 -10.18
CA GLU A 55 -4.85 12.40 -9.97
C GLU A 55 -5.03 10.88 -9.86
N GLU A 56 -4.31 10.09 -10.66
CA GLU A 56 -4.57 8.66 -10.85
C GLU A 56 -3.40 7.73 -10.47
N THR A 57 -2.23 8.28 -10.10
CA THR A 57 -1.01 7.46 -9.94
C THR A 57 -0.84 6.85 -8.56
N PHE A 58 -1.17 7.63 -7.53
CA PHE A 58 -0.86 7.26 -6.15
C PHE A 58 -2.00 6.48 -5.51
N ARG A 59 -1.64 5.66 -4.52
CA ARG A 59 -2.60 4.82 -3.80
C ARG A 59 -3.59 5.68 -3.04
N ILE A 60 -4.85 5.26 -3.02
CA ILE A 60 -5.93 5.95 -2.31
C ILE A 60 -6.37 5.15 -1.08
N GLN A 61 -7.15 5.77 -0.20
CA GLN A 61 -7.94 5.03 0.76
C GLN A 61 -9.17 4.38 0.08
N PRO A 62 -9.63 3.23 0.58
CA PRO A 62 -10.82 2.55 0.07
C PRO A 62 -12.07 3.44 0.04
N ALA A 63 -12.72 3.48 -1.12
CA ALA A 63 -14.02 4.13 -1.32
C ALA A 63 -15.20 3.14 -1.19
N ASN A 64 -14.96 1.84 -1.28
CA ASN A 64 -15.94 0.79 -0.99
C ASN A 64 -15.20 -0.51 -0.60
N LEU A 65 -15.92 -1.54 -0.16
CA LEU A 65 -15.35 -2.84 0.24
C LEU A 65 -14.66 -3.61 -0.91
N GLN A 66 -14.96 -3.28 -2.16
CA GLN A 66 -14.39 -3.92 -3.35
C GLN A 66 -13.19 -3.14 -3.89
N THR A 67 -12.98 -1.90 -3.44
CA THR A 67 -11.92 -1.01 -3.90
C THR A 67 -10.65 -1.27 -3.08
N ILE A 68 -9.60 -1.61 -3.80
CA ILE A 68 -8.23 -1.75 -3.31
C ILE A 68 -7.72 -0.36 -2.88
N GLY A 69 -7.17 -0.25 -1.69
CA GLY A 69 -6.68 0.98 -1.10
C GLY A 69 -5.89 0.72 0.18
N ILE A 70 -5.05 1.67 0.59
CA ILE A 70 -3.97 1.48 1.58
C ILE A 70 -4.42 0.69 2.81
N ALA A 71 -5.55 1.06 3.43
CA ALA A 71 -6.04 0.42 4.65
C ALA A 71 -6.46 -1.05 4.48
N PHE A 72 -6.88 -1.49 3.29
CA PHE A 72 -7.42 -2.83 3.01
C PHE A 72 -6.47 -3.70 2.16
N ASP A 73 -5.40 -3.14 1.58
CA ASP A 73 -4.51 -3.84 0.64
C ASP A 73 -3.79 -5.05 1.25
N ASP A 74 -3.56 -5.06 2.55
CA ASP A 74 -2.94 -6.21 3.23
C ASP A 74 -3.83 -7.46 3.18
N GLN A 75 -5.11 -7.38 2.75
CA GLN A 75 -5.99 -8.54 2.53
C GLN A 75 -5.42 -9.52 1.50
N TYR A 76 -4.54 -9.06 0.63
CA TYR A 76 -3.85 -9.89 -0.33
C TYR A 76 -2.65 -10.61 0.26
N SER A 77 -2.33 -10.47 1.55
CA SER A 77 -1.11 -10.98 2.19
C SER A 77 -1.40 -11.88 3.40
N ASP A 78 -0.36 -12.28 4.13
CA ASP A 78 -0.49 -13.03 5.39
C ASP A 78 -0.90 -12.17 6.59
N ASN A 79 -1.06 -10.85 6.43
CA ASN A 79 -1.40 -9.93 7.52
C ASN A 79 -2.91 -9.77 7.76
N MET A 80 -3.74 -9.94 6.73
CA MET A 80 -5.16 -9.66 6.81
C MET A 80 -5.95 -10.65 5.96
N ALA A 81 -7.10 -11.07 6.47
CA ALA A 81 -8.08 -11.88 5.78
C ALA A 81 -9.30 -11.02 5.44
N CYS A 82 -9.95 -11.29 4.31
CA CYS A 82 -11.32 -10.85 4.04
C CYS A 82 -12.27 -12.04 3.88
N SER A 83 -13.59 -11.85 3.84
CA SER A 83 -14.55 -12.99 3.80
C SER A 83 -14.37 -13.91 2.58
N SER A 84 -13.96 -13.34 1.45
CA SER A 84 -13.73 -14.08 0.22
C SER A 84 -12.23 -14.23 0.03
N VAL A 85 -11.75 -15.45 -0.22
CA VAL A 85 -10.33 -15.68 -0.48
C VAL A 85 -9.94 -14.90 -1.74
N PRO A 86 -8.91 -14.03 -1.69
CA PRO A 86 -8.42 -13.37 -2.89
C PRO A 86 -7.85 -14.37 -3.90
N SER A 87 -8.13 -14.17 -5.20
CA SER A 87 -7.69 -15.07 -6.26
C SER A 87 -6.16 -15.21 -6.39
N LEU A 88 -5.43 -14.21 -5.87
CA LEU A 88 -3.97 -14.27 -5.75
C LEU A 88 -3.54 -15.36 -4.77
N LEU A 89 -4.22 -15.47 -3.63
CA LEU A 89 -3.84 -16.35 -2.52
C LEU A 89 -4.28 -17.81 -2.74
N ASP A 90 -5.39 -18.04 -3.46
CA ASP A 90 -5.86 -19.38 -3.82
C ASP A 90 -5.39 -19.88 -5.20
N GLY A 91 -4.59 -19.09 -5.92
CA GLY A 91 -4.03 -19.49 -7.21
C GLY A 91 -5.08 -19.65 -8.32
N THR A 92 -6.25 -19.02 -8.22
CA THR A 92 -7.33 -19.12 -9.22
C THR A 92 -7.28 -18.03 -10.31
N ARG A 93 -6.29 -17.14 -10.28
CA ARG A 93 -6.03 -16.19 -11.39
C ARG A 93 -5.90 -16.93 -12.72
N SER A 94 -6.42 -16.31 -13.80
CA SER A 94 -6.47 -16.89 -15.15
C SER A 94 -5.87 -15.94 -16.19
N VAL A 95 -5.23 -16.51 -17.22
CA VAL A 95 -4.76 -15.78 -18.42
C VAL A 95 -5.90 -15.09 -19.15
N SER A 96 -7.10 -15.68 -19.14
CA SER A 96 -8.29 -15.08 -19.77
C SER A 96 -8.75 -13.76 -19.13
N SER A 97 -8.23 -13.44 -17.93
CA SER A 97 -8.52 -12.19 -17.21
C SER A 97 -7.31 -11.25 -17.17
N ALA A 98 -6.25 -11.56 -17.92
CA ALA A 98 -5.05 -10.73 -18.00
C ALA A 98 -5.37 -9.39 -18.69
N ALA A 99 -5.07 -8.28 -18.01
CA ALA A 99 -5.27 -6.94 -18.56
C ALA A 99 -3.99 -6.44 -19.25
N SER A 100 -4.17 -5.64 -20.31
CA SER A 100 -3.09 -4.88 -20.93
C SER A 100 -2.49 -3.88 -19.94
N PRO A 101 -1.16 -3.64 -19.97
CA PRO A 101 -0.52 -2.65 -19.11
C PRO A 101 -0.94 -1.21 -19.47
N ALA A 102 -1.96 -0.70 -18.78
CA ALA A 102 -2.51 0.64 -19.02
C ALA A 102 -1.50 1.77 -18.74
N GLU A 103 -0.46 1.48 -17.96
CA GLU A 103 0.62 2.40 -17.60
C GLU A 103 1.37 2.95 -18.82
N TYR A 104 1.45 2.23 -19.95
CA TYR A 104 2.09 2.73 -21.18
C TYR A 104 1.43 3.99 -21.74
N THR A 105 0.14 4.19 -21.51
CA THR A 105 -0.56 5.43 -21.91
C THR A 105 0.06 6.63 -21.20
N LYS A 106 0.34 6.51 -19.90
CA LYS A 106 0.94 7.59 -19.12
C LYS A 106 2.43 7.75 -19.45
N ILE A 107 3.15 6.65 -19.69
CA ILE A 107 4.54 6.68 -20.15
C ILE A 107 4.66 7.39 -21.50
N ARG A 108 3.73 7.15 -22.44
CA ARG A 108 3.67 7.88 -23.71
C ARG A 108 3.53 9.39 -23.49
N SER A 109 2.64 9.81 -22.60
CA SER A 109 2.48 11.23 -22.23
C SER A 109 3.77 11.82 -21.63
N LEU A 110 4.47 11.08 -20.78
CA LEU A 110 5.75 11.52 -20.21
C LEU A 110 6.85 11.62 -21.27
N ASN A 111 6.95 10.66 -22.19
CA ASN A 111 7.88 10.72 -23.30
C ASN A 111 7.56 11.88 -24.26
N PHE A 112 6.28 12.19 -24.46
CA PHE A 112 5.87 13.38 -25.19
C PHE A 112 6.30 14.67 -24.48
N LEU A 113 6.18 14.74 -23.15
CA LEU A 113 6.71 15.86 -22.38
C LEU A 113 8.22 15.99 -22.57
N PHE A 114 8.99 14.91 -22.41
CA PHE A 114 10.46 14.95 -22.57
C PHE A 114 10.89 15.37 -23.98
N ALA A 115 10.15 14.95 -25.01
CA ALA A 115 10.41 15.37 -26.39
C ALA A 115 10.19 16.86 -26.63
N ASN A 116 9.35 17.52 -25.83
CA ASN A 116 8.93 18.91 -26.03
C ASN A 116 9.38 19.87 -24.92
N ILE A 117 10.05 19.39 -23.87
CA ILE A 117 10.40 20.22 -22.70
C ILE A 117 11.29 21.41 -23.05
N ASN A 118 12.10 21.31 -24.10
CA ASN A 118 12.99 22.38 -24.58
C ASN A 118 12.21 23.59 -25.15
N ASN A 119 10.94 23.41 -25.48
CA ASN A 119 10.04 24.48 -25.91
C ASN A 119 9.68 25.42 -24.76
N CYS A 120 9.66 24.90 -23.52
CA CYS A 120 9.22 25.62 -22.35
C CYS A 120 10.15 26.80 -22.03
N LYS A 121 9.55 27.98 -21.82
CA LYS A 121 10.23 29.20 -21.37
C LYS A 121 9.65 29.67 -20.03
N GLY A 122 10.51 30.24 -19.18
CA GLY A 122 10.12 30.79 -17.88
C GLY A 122 11.21 30.58 -16.82
N ASN A 123 10.80 30.48 -15.55
CA ASN A 123 11.71 30.26 -14.44
C ASN A 123 12.33 28.86 -14.51
N GLN A 124 13.66 28.77 -14.54
CA GLN A 124 14.37 27.49 -14.67
C GLN A 124 14.12 26.55 -13.48
N ALA A 125 14.02 27.06 -12.25
CA ALA A 125 13.79 26.22 -11.08
C ALA A 125 12.41 25.55 -11.11
N ASP A 126 11.39 26.22 -11.68
CA ASP A 126 10.07 25.62 -11.88
C ASP A 126 10.10 24.58 -13.01
N ILE A 127 10.83 24.85 -14.11
CA ILE A 127 11.04 23.89 -15.19
C ILE A 127 11.74 22.64 -14.66
N ASP A 128 12.80 22.81 -13.86
CA ASP A 128 13.55 21.72 -13.24
C ASP A 128 12.65 20.93 -12.29
N GLN A 129 11.89 21.61 -11.43
CA GLN A 129 10.94 20.97 -10.52
C GLN A 129 9.96 20.07 -11.29
N TYR A 130 9.25 20.61 -12.30
CA TYR A 130 8.26 19.81 -13.04
C TYR A 130 8.88 18.72 -13.92
N THR A 131 10.09 18.93 -14.44
CA THR A 131 10.83 17.92 -15.18
C THR A 131 11.27 16.78 -14.26
N GLY A 132 11.75 17.11 -13.05
CA GLY A 132 12.08 16.13 -12.02
C GLY A 132 10.85 15.31 -11.57
N GLU A 133 9.68 15.95 -11.47
CA GLU A 133 8.42 15.26 -11.23
C GLU A 133 8.08 14.28 -12.37
N ALA A 134 8.25 14.68 -13.63
CA ALA A 134 8.01 13.80 -14.78
C ALA A 134 8.92 12.56 -14.77
N TYR A 135 10.21 12.72 -14.45
CA TYR A 135 11.14 11.59 -14.28
C TYR A 135 10.68 10.64 -13.17
N PHE A 136 10.29 11.18 -12.01
CA PHE A 136 9.76 10.37 -10.93
C PHE A 136 8.52 9.57 -11.37
N PHE A 137 7.58 10.20 -12.07
CA PHE A 137 6.38 9.52 -12.54
C PHE A 137 6.69 8.39 -13.52
N ARG A 138 7.63 8.59 -14.46
CA ARG A 138 8.03 7.54 -15.40
C ARG A 138 8.64 6.35 -14.67
N ALA A 139 9.56 6.62 -13.73
CA ALA A 139 10.12 5.62 -12.84
C ALA A 139 9.04 4.87 -12.04
N TYR A 140 8.05 5.57 -11.50
CA TYR A 140 6.97 4.98 -10.70
C TYR A 140 6.07 4.05 -11.52
N TYR A 141 5.68 4.45 -12.74
CA TYR A 141 4.88 3.59 -13.62
C TYR A 141 5.63 2.33 -14.04
N TYR A 142 6.89 2.48 -14.47
CA TYR A 142 7.71 1.34 -14.84
C TYR A 142 7.96 0.40 -13.65
N PHE A 143 8.22 0.92 -12.45
CA PHE A 143 8.39 0.09 -11.26
C PHE A 143 7.13 -0.72 -10.93
N ASN A 144 5.94 -0.12 -11.03
CA ASN A 144 4.69 -0.85 -10.82
C ASN A 144 4.49 -1.97 -11.85
N MET A 145 4.81 -1.71 -13.11
CA MET A 145 4.76 -2.73 -14.17
C MET A 145 5.77 -3.85 -13.91
N VAL A 146 6.99 -3.52 -13.51
CA VAL A 146 8.02 -4.50 -13.16
C VAL A 146 7.57 -5.36 -11.98
N CYS A 147 7.03 -4.77 -10.92
CA CYS A 147 6.47 -5.50 -9.77
C CYS A 147 5.36 -6.48 -10.19
N LYS A 148 4.50 -6.10 -11.15
CA LYS A 148 3.42 -6.97 -11.64
C LYS A 148 3.89 -8.03 -12.63
N TYR A 149 4.69 -7.65 -13.62
CA TYR A 149 4.93 -8.44 -14.83
C TYR A 149 6.36 -8.94 -14.97
N GLY A 150 7.32 -8.45 -14.18
CA GLY A 150 8.73 -8.76 -14.34
C GLY A 150 9.32 -8.03 -15.54
N ASP A 151 9.89 -8.78 -16.48
CA ASP A 151 10.44 -8.23 -17.72
C ASP A 151 9.39 -7.37 -18.44
N ILE A 152 9.76 -6.25 -19.03
CA ILE A 152 8.81 -5.37 -19.71
C ILE A 152 9.56 -4.52 -20.74
N THR A 153 8.89 -4.04 -21.79
CA THR A 153 9.57 -3.22 -22.81
C THR A 153 9.86 -1.82 -22.30
N TRP A 154 11.12 -1.40 -22.34
CA TRP A 154 11.49 -0.02 -22.07
C TRP A 154 11.26 0.86 -23.31
N ILE A 155 10.55 1.96 -23.13
CA ILE A 155 10.21 2.93 -24.18
C ILE A 155 10.48 4.32 -23.62
N ASP A 156 11.48 4.99 -24.20
CA ASP A 156 11.97 6.32 -23.81
C ASP A 156 11.54 7.43 -24.77
N ARG A 157 10.79 7.09 -25.81
CA ARG A 157 10.35 7.99 -26.88
C ARG A 157 8.88 7.82 -27.19
N VAL A 158 8.33 8.77 -27.94
CA VAL A 158 6.99 8.63 -28.52
C VAL A 158 7.09 7.68 -29.71
N LEU A 159 6.31 6.60 -29.70
CA LEU A 159 6.20 5.70 -30.86
C LEU A 159 5.13 6.20 -31.82
N ASP A 160 5.36 6.06 -33.12
CA ASP A 160 4.31 6.31 -34.11
C ASP A 160 3.29 5.17 -34.11
N ALA A 161 2.09 5.41 -34.65
CA ALA A 161 1.08 4.38 -34.87
C ALA A 161 1.48 3.46 -36.05
N SER A 162 2.62 2.80 -35.93
CA SER A 162 3.21 1.90 -36.93
C SER A 162 3.37 0.50 -36.34
N SER A 163 2.78 -0.50 -37.00
CA SER A 163 2.82 -1.89 -36.56
C SER A 163 4.24 -2.46 -36.47
N GLU A 164 5.17 -2.00 -37.31
CA GLU A 164 6.57 -2.43 -37.24
C GLU A 164 7.31 -1.83 -36.03
N GLN A 165 7.02 -0.58 -35.67
CA GLN A 165 7.63 0.06 -34.50
C GLN A 165 7.11 -0.50 -33.16
N MET A 166 5.96 -1.19 -33.19
CA MET A 166 5.35 -1.82 -32.00
C MET A 166 5.86 -3.25 -31.72
N LYS A 167 6.59 -3.88 -32.65
CA LYS A 167 7.18 -5.23 -32.46
C LYS A 167 8.46 -5.18 -31.63
N LEU A 168 8.34 -4.73 -30.39
CA LEU A 168 9.45 -4.66 -29.44
C LEU A 168 9.45 -5.89 -28.53
N LYS A 169 10.64 -6.39 -28.19
CA LYS A 169 10.79 -7.43 -27.16
C LYS A 169 10.59 -6.84 -25.77
N ARG A 170 10.32 -7.70 -24.78
CA ARG A 170 10.47 -7.32 -23.36
C ARG A 170 11.95 -7.22 -23.04
N ASP A 171 12.33 -6.19 -22.30
CA ASP A 171 13.67 -6.05 -21.75
C ASP A 171 13.72 -6.72 -20.38
N SER A 172 14.91 -7.14 -19.95
CA SER A 172 15.04 -7.83 -18.67
C SER A 172 14.65 -6.90 -17.53
N ARG A 173 14.05 -7.47 -16.48
CA ARG A 173 13.70 -6.75 -15.25
C ARG A 173 14.85 -5.87 -14.74
N ALA A 174 16.05 -6.42 -14.68
CA ALA A 174 17.22 -5.72 -14.17
C ALA A 174 17.59 -4.51 -15.06
N ASP A 175 17.50 -4.63 -16.38
CA ASP A 175 17.82 -3.52 -17.29
C ASP A 175 16.76 -2.40 -17.19
N VAL A 176 15.48 -2.77 -17.06
CA VAL A 176 14.41 -1.82 -16.81
C VAL A 176 14.61 -1.12 -15.46
N ILE A 177 15.06 -1.83 -14.42
CA ILE A 177 15.36 -1.24 -13.11
C ILE A 177 16.54 -0.27 -13.18
N ASP A 178 17.58 -0.56 -13.95
CA ASP A 178 18.68 0.39 -14.13
C ASP A 178 18.19 1.70 -14.76
N HIS A 179 17.28 1.62 -15.73
CA HIS A 179 16.63 2.80 -16.29
C HIS A 179 15.73 3.53 -15.28
N ILE A 180 14.95 2.81 -14.47
CA ILE A 180 14.15 3.39 -13.38
C ILE A 180 15.05 4.15 -12.39
N LEU A 181 16.17 3.56 -11.97
CA LEU A 181 17.10 4.18 -11.03
C LEU A 181 17.77 5.42 -11.63
N SER A 182 18.08 5.40 -12.93
CA SER A 182 18.58 6.56 -13.67
C SER A 182 17.54 7.70 -13.75
N ASP A 183 16.27 7.39 -14.02
CA ASP A 183 15.18 8.37 -13.97
C ASP A 183 15.05 8.96 -12.56
N LEU A 184 15.18 8.14 -11.52
CA LEU A 184 15.15 8.64 -10.13
C LEU A 184 16.35 9.51 -9.80
N ASP A 185 17.54 9.23 -10.33
CA ASP A 185 18.70 10.12 -10.19
C ASP A 185 18.48 11.47 -10.86
N ASN A 186 17.90 11.48 -12.07
CA ASN A 186 17.50 12.71 -12.74
C ASN A 186 16.46 13.49 -11.92
N ALA A 187 15.47 12.80 -11.35
CA ALA A 187 14.49 13.40 -10.45
C ALA A 187 15.15 14.00 -9.20
N ILE A 188 16.06 13.29 -8.53
CA ILE A 188 16.78 13.74 -7.34
C ILE A 188 17.63 14.98 -7.62
N ASN A 189 18.23 15.06 -8.82
CA ASN A 189 19.04 16.20 -9.22
C ASN A 189 18.21 17.46 -9.44
N LEU A 190 17.02 17.33 -10.04
CA LEU A 190 16.17 18.45 -10.44
C LEU A 190 15.18 18.90 -9.37
N LEU A 191 14.67 17.98 -8.55
CA LEU A 191 13.65 18.28 -7.56
C LEU A 191 14.19 19.16 -6.42
N SER A 192 13.38 20.14 -6.02
CA SER A 192 13.69 20.99 -4.87
C SER A 192 13.66 20.21 -3.55
N THR A 193 14.34 20.74 -2.53
CA THR A 193 14.25 20.21 -1.15
C THR A 193 13.07 20.84 -0.42
N LYS A 194 12.42 20.07 0.46
CA LYS A 194 11.34 20.51 1.35
C LYS A 194 11.58 19.95 2.75
N SER A 195 11.11 20.66 3.77
CA SER A 195 11.21 20.27 5.19
C SER A 195 9.84 20.03 5.83
N ASN A 196 8.79 20.00 5.02
CA ASN A 196 7.42 19.67 5.38
C ASN A 196 6.67 19.22 4.12
N SER A 197 5.45 18.71 4.27
CA SER A 197 4.67 18.14 3.17
C SER A 197 3.51 19.03 2.71
N SER A 198 3.53 20.33 3.04
CA SER A 198 2.44 21.27 2.74
C SER A 198 2.23 21.53 1.25
N THR A 199 3.26 21.33 0.43
CA THR A 199 3.15 21.48 -1.03
C THR A 199 2.30 20.40 -1.66
N MET A 200 2.19 19.22 -1.02
CA MET A 200 1.57 18.02 -1.59
C MET A 200 2.09 17.71 -3.01
N ARG A 201 3.35 18.05 -3.28
CA ARG A 201 4.07 17.73 -4.52
C ARG A 201 5.33 16.95 -4.21
N LEU A 202 5.78 16.18 -5.19
CA LEU A 202 7.04 15.45 -5.11
C LEU A 202 8.22 16.42 -4.92
N HIS A 203 9.18 15.98 -4.13
CA HIS A 203 10.40 16.72 -3.83
C HIS A 203 11.56 15.74 -3.66
N LYS A 204 12.78 16.26 -3.52
CA LYS A 204 14.02 15.47 -3.53
C LYS A 204 13.99 14.26 -2.59
N ASP A 205 13.57 14.45 -1.34
CA ASP A 205 13.55 13.35 -0.36
C ASP A 205 12.49 12.29 -0.65
N VAL A 206 11.41 12.61 -1.38
CA VAL A 206 10.44 11.60 -1.85
C VAL A 206 11.09 10.75 -2.95
N ALA A 207 11.83 11.37 -3.88
CA ALA A 207 12.56 10.64 -4.91
C ALA A 207 13.67 9.76 -4.31
N LEU A 208 14.39 10.24 -3.30
CA LEU A 208 15.35 9.42 -2.54
C LEU A 208 14.69 8.26 -1.79
N ALA A 209 13.58 8.51 -1.10
CA ALA A 209 12.83 7.47 -0.40
C ALA A 209 12.32 6.40 -1.39
N PHE A 210 11.82 6.83 -2.56
CA PHE A 210 11.38 5.90 -3.59
C PHE A 210 12.54 5.15 -4.26
N LYS A 211 13.67 5.81 -4.54
CA LYS A 211 14.90 5.14 -5.00
C LYS A 211 15.35 4.06 -4.03
N SER A 212 15.30 4.36 -2.72
CA SER A 212 15.62 3.38 -1.69
C SER A 212 14.66 2.17 -1.73
N ARG A 213 13.35 2.41 -1.87
CA ARG A 213 12.33 1.35 -2.00
C ARG A 213 12.56 0.48 -3.25
N VAL A 214 12.78 1.10 -4.42
CA VAL A 214 13.00 0.39 -5.69
C VAL A 214 14.25 -0.47 -5.63
N ALA A 215 15.37 0.11 -5.19
CA ALA A 215 16.64 -0.59 -5.14
C ALA A 215 16.65 -1.71 -4.08
N LEU A 216 16.00 -1.51 -2.93
CA LEU A 216 15.82 -2.56 -1.93
C LEU A 216 14.95 -3.69 -2.47
N PHE A 217 13.86 -3.35 -3.16
CA PHE A 217 12.97 -4.32 -3.79
C PHE A 217 13.75 -5.19 -4.77
N GLU A 218 14.45 -4.58 -5.73
CA GLU A 218 15.15 -5.34 -6.77
C GLU A 218 16.34 -6.13 -6.19
N GLY A 219 17.14 -5.53 -5.31
CA GLY A 219 18.27 -6.21 -4.69
C GLY A 219 17.84 -7.46 -3.91
N THR A 220 16.77 -7.36 -3.12
CA THR A 220 16.25 -8.53 -2.38
C THR A 220 15.54 -9.53 -3.29
N TRP A 221 14.73 -9.08 -4.25
CA TRP A 221 14.09 -9.95 -5.24
C TRP A 221 15.13 -10.82 -5.93
N GLN A 222 16.14 -10.21 -6.52
CA GLN A 222 17.19 -10.91 -7.24
C GLN A 222 17.98 -11.85 -6.32
N LYS A 223 18.32 -11.41 -5.10
CA LYS A 223 19.03 -12.24 -4.11
C LYS A 223 18.26 -13.53 -3.78
N TYR A 224 16.98 -13.41 -3.41
CA TYR A 224 16.22 -14.54 -2.89
C TYR A 224 15.71 -15.47 -3.99
N HIS A 225 15.24 -14.93 -5.12
CA HIS A 225 14.82 -15.74 -6.26
C HIS A 225 16.01 -16.47 -6.90
N LYS A 226 17.18 -15.83 -6.99
CA LYS A 226 18.43 -16.48 -7.42
C LYS A 226 18.85 -17.59 -6.46
N ALA A 227 18.77 -17.36 -5.15
CA ALA A 227 19.11 -18.37 -4.14
C ALA A 227 18.20 -19.61 -4.22
N LYS A 228 16.94 -19.44 -4.62
CA LYS A 228 15.99 -20.54 -4.88
C LYS A 228 16.11 -21.14 -6.28
N ASN A 229 16.89 -20.51 -7.16
CA ASN A 229 17.02 -20.88 -8.58
C ASN A 229 15.66 -21.03 -9.27
N ASP A 230 14.74 -20.11 -9.01
CA ASP A 230 13.43 -20.07 -9.63
C ASP A 230 13.45 -19.19 -10.90
N PRO A 231 12.42 -19.18 -11.75
CA PRO A 231 12.48 -18.49 -13.04
C PRO A 231 12.24 -16.97 -12.94
N PHE A 232 12.15 -16.39 -11.74
CA PHE A 232 11.76 -15.00 -11.53
C PHE A 232 12.94 -14.03 -11.39
N PHE A 233 14.14 -14.53 -11.12
CA PHE A 233 15.35 -13.71 -11.14
C PHE A 233 15.84 -13.48 -12.59
N THR A 234 16.63 -12.44 -12.80
CA THR A 234 17.21 -12.15 -14.11
C THR A 234 18.35 -13.10 -14.41
N ALA A 235 18.20 -13.90 -15.47
CA ALA A 235 19.22 -14.86 -15.90
C ALA A 235 20.59 -14.17 -16.10
N GLY A 236 21.64 -14.73 -15.48
CA GLY A 236 23.00 -14.19 -15.55
C GLY A 236 23.31 -13.03 -14.60
N ILE A 237 22.39 -12.64 -13.71
CA ILE A 237 22.67 -11.57 -12.75
C ILE A 237 23.81 -11.91 -11.77
N THR A 238 24.75 -10.98 -11.63
CA THR A 238 25.93 -11.13 -10.77
C THR A 238 25.65 -10.65 -9.34
N ASP A 239 26.37 -11.20 -8.36
CA ASP A 239 26.25 -10.74 -6.96
C ASP A 239 26.70 -9.28 -6.81
N ALA A 240 27.62 -8.82 -7.68
CA ALA A 240 28.02 -7.41 -7.73
C ALA A 240 26.86 -6.49 -8.13
N ARG A 241 26.03 -6.86 -9.11
CA ARG A 241 24.85 -6.06 -9.51
C ARG A 241 23.78 -6.07 -8.43
N ILE A 242 23.55 -7.23 -7.80
CA ILE A 242 22.64 -7.36 -6.64
C ILE A 242 23.10 -6.47 -5.48
N ASN A 243 24.38 -6.53 -5.11
CA ASN A 243 24.95 -5.72 -4.04
C ASN A 243 24.88 -4.23 -4.39
N ASN A 244 25.09 -3.85 -5.65
CA ASN A 244 24.95 -2.47 -6.09
C ASN A 244 23.52 -1.93 -5.86
N TYR A 245 22.47 -2.72 -6.11
CA TYR A 245 21.11 -2.30 -5.78
C TYR A 245 20.93 -2.10 -4.27
N LEU A 246 21.46 -2.99 -3.44
CA LEU A 246 21.39 -2.85 -1.98
C LEU A 246 22.20 -1.63 -1.48
N GLU A 247 23.35 -1.33 -2.08
CA GLU A 247 24.14 -0.14 -1.80
C GLU A 247 23.38 1.14 -2.17
N GLN A 248 22.77 1.19 -3.36
CA GLN A 248 21.91 2.29 -3.76
C GLN A 248 20.72 2.46 -2.82
N ALA A 249 20.15 1.37 -2.32
CA ALA A 249 19.06 1.39 -1.34
C ALA A 249 19.51 2.02 -0.01
N ARG A 250 20.65 1.56 0.51
CA ARG A 250 21.29 2.08 1.72
C ARG A 250 21.61 3.56 1.57
N ASP A 251 22.27 3.95 0.49
CA ASP A 251 22.81 5.30 0.30
C ASP A 251 21.70 6.33 0.08
N ALA A 252 20.64 5.97 -0.69
CA ALA A 252 19.49 6.85 -0.88
C ALA A 252 18.72 7.09 0.43
N ALA A 253 18.50 6.04 1.24
CA ALA A 253 17.88 6.22 2.55
C ALA A 253 18.78 6.99 3.52
N LEU A 254 20.08 6.70 3.54
CA LEU A 254 21.05 7.41 4.37
C LEU A 254 21.11 8.90 4.03
N ALA A 255 21.01 9.29 2.76
CA ALA A 255 20.95 10.69 2.35
C ALA A 255 19.74 11.43 2.96
N VAL A 256 18.57 10.78 3.03
CA VAL A 256 17.39 11.34 3.71
C VAL A 256 17.61 11.43 5.22
N ILE A 257 18.20 10.40 5.85
CA ILE A 257 18.52 10.38 7.29
C ILE A 257 19.50 11.51 7.65
N GLN A 258 20.60 11.64 6.91
CA GLN A 258 21.64 12.64 7.12
C GLN A 258 21.17 14.07 6.86
N SER A 259 20.09 14.24 6.11
CA SER A 259 19.51 15.56 5.88
C SER A 259 19.01 16.25 7.14
N GLY A 260 18.64 15.49 8.18
CA GLY A 260 18.08 16.00 9.42
C GLY A 260 16.70 16.67 9.30
N ARG A 261 16.05 16.60 8.12
CA ARG A 261 14.78 17.29 7.85
C ARG A 261 13.54 16.59 8.41
N TRP A 262 13.62 15.26 8.59
CA TRP A 262 12.49 14.41 8.96
C TRP A 262 12.72 13.73 10.30
N LYS A 263 11.65 13.50 11.04
CA LYS A 263 11.67 12.89 12.38
C LYS A 263 10.41 12.08 12.61
N ILE A 264 10.55 10.95 13.28
CA ILE A 264 9.41 10.13 13.72
C ILE A 264 8.44 11.00 14.52
N TYR A 265 7.16 10.92 14.19
CA TYR A 265 6.10 11.68 14.83
C TYR A 265 5.93 11.18 16.27
N SER A 266 6.01 12.10 17.24
CA SER A 266 5.67 11.80 18.62
C SER A 266 5.19 13.06 19.33
N THR A 267 4.19 12.89 20.19
CA THR A 267 3.70 13.88 21.15
C THR A 267 3.99 13.44 22.59
N SER A 268 4.93 12.49 22.76
CA SER A 268 5.22 11.81 24.03
C SER A 268 4.04 11.01 24.59
N ASN A 269 3.15 10.53 23.71
CA ASN A 269 1.99 9.73 24.08
C ASN A 269 2.10 8.33 23.45
N PRO A 270 2.88 7.41 24.06
CA PRO A 270 3.25 6.14 23.42
C PRO A 270 2.09 5.20 23.10
N LEU A 271 0.94 5.37 23.76
CA LEU A 271 -0.27 4.58 23.54
C LEU A 271 -1.17 5.11 22.42
N THR A 272 -0.89 6.31 21.88
CA THR A 272 -1.75 6.94 20.86
C THR A 272 -1.00 7.56 19.69
N ASP A 273 0.28 7.92 19.84
CA ASP A 273 1.08 8.59 18.80
C ASP A 273 1.08 7.83 17.46
N TYR A 274 1.22 6.50 17.51
CA TYR A 274 1.25 5.70 16.29
C TYR A 274 -0.10 5.71 15.56
N LYS A 275 -1.23 5.51 16.28
CA LYS A 275 -2.58 5.60 15.70
C LYS A 275 -2.88 7.00 15.17
N ASN A 276 -2.54 8.02 15.94
CA ASN A 276 -2.87 9.43 15.66
C ASN A 276 -2.27 9.92 14.34
N LEU A 277 -1.08 9.42 13.97
CA LEU A 277 -0.47 9.70 12.67
C LEU A 277 -1.42 9.39 11.50
N PHE A 278 -2.17 8.30 11.58
CA PHE A 278 -3.01 7.79 10.49
C PHE A 278 -4.43 8.37 10.48
N ILE A 279 -4.79 9.20 11.45
CA ILE A 279 -6.10 9.87 11.54
C ILE A 279 -5.97 11.39 11.61
N THR A 280 -4.75 11.91 11.55
CA THR A 280 -4.49 13.36 11.47
C THR A 280 -4.87 13.85 10.07
N LYS A 281 -5.96 14.63 9.99
CA LYS A 281 -6.55 15.10 8.72
C LYS A 281 -5.64 16.04 7.91
N ASP A 282 -4.74 16.75 8.60
CA ASP A 282 -3.76 17.61 7.95
C ASP A 282 -2.33 17.28 8.39
N LEU A 283 -1.57 16.66 7.48
CA LEU A 283 -0.19 16.26 7.71
C LEU A 283 0.83 17.29 7.18
N SER A 284 0.37 18.46 6.71
CA SER A 284 1.24 19.48 6.08
C SER A 284 2.44 19.90 6.95
N THR A 285 2.29 19.87 8.28
CA THR A 285 3.34 20.22 9.25
C THR A 285 3.87 19.00 10.03
N ASN A 286 3.43 17.79 9.69
CA ASN A 286 3.88 16.57 10.32
C ASN A 286 5.37 16.32 9.99
N SER A 287 6.16 15.95 10.99
CA SER A 287 7.62 15.77 10.84
C SER A 287 8.02 14.44 10.20
N GLU A 288 7.12 13.46 10.14
CA GLU A 288 7.39 12.10 9.64
C GLU A 288 6.96 11.91 8.19
N VAL A 289 5.92 12.62 7.74
CA VAL A 289 5.29 12.38 6.43
C VAL A 289 5.95 13.23 5.35
N LEU A 290 6.54 12.55 4.36
CA LEU A 290 7.18 13.20 3.21
C LEU A 290 6.15 13.53 2.13
N PHE A 291 5.25 12.59 1.83
CA PHE A 291 4.25 12.75 0.78
C PHE A 291 2.97 11.98 1.08
N TRP A 292 1.82 12.63 0.88
CA TRP A 292 0.50 12.12 1.23
C TRP A 292 -0.58 12.75 0.36
N LYS A 293 -1.74 12.08 0.32
CA LYS A 293 -2.98 12.63 -0.25
C LYS A 293 -3.92 13.03 0.88
N LYS A 294 -4.35 14.29 0.81
CA LYS A 294 -5.37 14.87 1.70
C LYS A 294 -6.78 14.47 1.26
N TYR A 295 -7.62 14.17 2.23
CA TYR A 295 -9.06 14.06 2.06
C TYR A 295 -9.72 15.25 2.76
N ASP A 296 -10.76 15.78 2.12
CA ASP A 296 -11.65 16.81 2.66
C ASP A 296 -13.07 16.32 2.40
N ALA A 297 -13.82 15.98 3.44
CA ALA A 297 -15.14 15.35 3.32
C ALA A 297 -16.16 16.19 2.52
N LYS A 298 -15.89 17.48 2.28
CA LYS A 298 -16.71 18.36 1.43
C LYS A 298 -16.39 18.25 -0.06
N VAL A 299 -15.20 17.76 -0.41
CA VAL A 299 -14.69 17.66 -1.78
C VAL A 299 -14.50 16.19 -2.18
N VAL A 300 -13.70 15.46 -1.40
CA VAL A 300 -13.38 14.05 -1.61
C VAL A 300 -13.06 13.40 -0.26
N GLY A 301 -13.83 12.39 0.12
CA GLY A 301 -13.57 11.56 1.30
C GLY A 301 -13.36 10.10 0.94
N ASN A 302 -13.22 9.27 1.97
CA ASN A 302 -13.08 7.82 1.87
C ASN A 302 -14.08 7.11 2.80
N ASN A 303 -14.06 5.77 2.82
CA ASN A 303 -14.99 4.94 3.58
C ASN A 303 -14.33 4.03 4.62
N VAL A 304 -13.07 4.28 5.01
CA VAL A 304 -12.36 3.41 5.96
C VAL A 304 -13.05 3.43 7.32
N THR A 305 -13.25 4.62 7.91
CA THR A 305 -13.99 4.78 9.16
C THR A 305 -15.40 4.21 9.04
N ARG A 306 -16.11 4.52 7.95
CA ARG A 306 -17.46 3.99 7.69
C ARG A 306 -17.56 2.48 7.82
N TYR A 307 -16.61 1.71 7.30
CA TYR A 307 -16.72 0.24 7.32
C TYR A 307 -16.16 -0.40 8.59
N CYS A 308 -15.11 0.19 9.18
CA CYS A 308 -14.41 -0.42 10.30
C CYS A 308 -14.91 0.04 11.69
N ASN A 309 -15.67 1.13 11.80
CA ASN A 309 -16.08 1.74 13.07
C ASN A 309 -17.05 0.93 13.97
N LYS A 310 -17.39 -0.30 13.58
CA LYS A 310 -18.13 -1.27 14.39
C LYS A 310 -17.34 -2.55 14.67
N GLY A 311 -16.04 -2.54 14.39
CA GLY A 311 -15.16 -3.69 14.58
C GLY A 311 -15.17 -4.64 13.38
N GLY A 312 -15.61 -4.16 12.22
CA GLY A 312 -15.79 -4.92 10.99
C GLY A 312 -15.01 -4.34 9.81
N GLY A 313 -15.59 -4.48 8.62
CA GLY A 313 -15.02 -4.00 7.37
C GLY A 313 -14.88 -5.07 6.30
N ASN A 314 -15.51 -6.24 6.50
CA ASN A 314 -15.29 -7.44 5.67
C ASN A 314 -13.82 -7.92 5.70
N ILE A 315 -13.04 -7.44 6.68
CA ILE A 315 -11.62 -7.71 6.86
C ILE A 315 -11.31 -8.01 8.33
N GLY A 316 -10.19 -8.65 8.58
CA GLY A 316 -9.66 -8.91 9.91
C GLY A 316 -8.19 -9.28 9.88
N LEU A 317 -7.44 -8.86 10.90
CA LEU A 317 -6.01 -9.11 10.97
C LEU A 317 -5.74 -10.57 11.36
N THR A 318 -4.66 -11.16 10.87
CA THR A 318 -4.39 -12.58 11.13
C THR A 318 -3.69 -12.78 12.47
N LEU A 319 -3.86 -13.97 13.04
CA LEU A 319 -3.10 -14.45 14.18
C LEU A 319 -1.58 -14.40 13.93
N SER A 320 -1.15 -14.67 12.69
CA SER A 320 0.26 -14.57 12.29
C SER A 320 0.82 -13.18 12.51
N LEU A 321 0.07 -12.14 12.14
CA LEU A 321 0.44 -10.75 12.41
C LEU A 321 0.39 -10.45 13.91
N VAL A 322 -0.70 -10.79 14.59
CA VAL A 322 -0.89 -10.53 16.03
C VAL A 322 0.22 -11.16 16.87
N ASN A 323 0.66 -12.38 16.56
CA ASN A 323 1.72 -13.07 17.29
C ASN A 323 3.12 -12.52 17.01
N ASP A 324 3.35 -11.87 15.87
CA ASP A 324 4.67 -11.34 15.50
C ASP A 324 5.00 -10.02 16.23
N TYR A 325 4.01 -9.36 16.84
CA TYR A 325 4.27 -8.27 17.78
C TYR A 325 5.00 -8.80 19.03
N LEU A 326 6.02 -8.07 19.49
CA LEU A 326 6.77 -8.47 20.68
C LEU A 326 5.93 -8.29 21.96
N THR A 327 6.40 -8.89 23.05
CA THR A 327 5.97 -8.52 24.40
C THR A 327 6.42 -7.10 24.74
N ARG A 328 5.84 -6.50 25.79
CA ARG A 328 6.13 -5.13 26.22
C ARG A 328 7.60 -4.89 26.57
N ASP A 329 8.29 -5.94 27.04
CA ASP A 329 9.72 -5.96 27.34
C ASP A 329 10.60 -6.42 26.15
N GLY A 330 10.01 -6.56 24.96
CA GLY A 330 10.74 -6.80 23.71
C GLY A 330 11.19 -8.25 23.50
N ARG A 331 10.54 -9.24 24.13
CA ARG A 331 10.76 -10.67 23.85
C ARG A 331 9.78 -11.18 22.80
N ILE A 332 10.10 -12.34 22.22
CA ILE A 332 9.15 -13.09 21.39
C ILE A 332 7.95 -13.54 22.23
N PHE A 333 6.74 -13.31 21.74
CA PHE A 333 5.51 -13.74 22.39
C PHE A 333 5.17 -15.20 22.02
N THR A 334 5.64 -16.14 22.84
CA THR A 334 5.47 -17.58 22.59
C THR A 334 5.21 -18.36 23.89
N GLY A 335 4.95 -19.67 23.75
CA GLY A 335 4.81 -20.62 24.86
C GLY A 335 3.64 -20.32 25.80
N ALA A 336 3.85 -20.62 27.10
CA ALA A 336 2.80 -20.55 28.12
C ALA A 336 2.23 -19.14 28.33
N GLU A 337 3.04 -18.09 28.18
CA GLU A 337 2.60 -16.69 28.31
C GLU A 337 1.56 -16.34 27.24
N ARG A 338 1.84 -16.70 25.97
CA ARG A 338 0.90 -16.55 24.86
C ARG A 338 -0.36 -17.38 25.08
N ASP A 339 -0.17 -18.66 25.40
CA ASP A 339 -1.25 -19.61 25.57
C ASP A 339 -2.22 -19.22 26.67
N GLU A 340 -1.73 -18.63 27.78
CA GLU A 340 -2.56 -18.15 28.87
C GLU A 340 -3.26 -16.83 28.52
N ALA A 341 -2.58 -15.92 27.82
CA ALA A 341 -3.20 -14.67 27.36
C ALA A 341 -4.36 -14.93 26.38
N GLN A 342 -4.23 -15.92 25.51
CA GLN A 342 -5.23 -16.27 24.49
C GLN A 342 -6.54 -16.88 25.03
N LYS A 343 -6.56 -17.37 26.27
CA LYS A 343 -7.78 -17.90 26.90
C LYS A 343 -8.82 -16.82 27.15
N THR A 344 -8.40 -15.56 27.25
CA THR A 344 -9.29 -14.40 27.42
C THR A 344 -9.12 -13.47 26.24
N TYR A 345 -10.12 -13.45 25.35
CA TYR A 345 -10.10 -12.57 24.18
C TYR A 345 -9.81 -11.12 24.59
N GLY A 346 -8.86 -10.49 23.88
CA GLY A 346 -8.40 -9.13 24.16
C GLY A 346 -7.23 -9.02 25.13
N LYS A 347 -6.98 -10.00 26.02
CA LYS A 347 -5.84 -9.95 26.95
C LYS A 347 -4.49 -10.01 26.22
N GLU A 348 -4.42 -10.77 25.13
CA GLU A 348 -3.26 -10.82 24.25
C GLU A 348 -3.02 -9.53 23.46
N LEU A 349 -3.93 -8.54 23.52
CA LEU A 349 -3.79 -7.23 22.89
C LEU A 349 -3.42 -6.12 23.90
N ASP A 350 -3.27 -6.47 25.17
CA ASP A 350 -3.04 -5.51 26.25
C ASP A 350 -1.64 -4.84 26.10
N PRO A 351 -1.56 -3.49 26.05
CA PRO A 351 -0.28 -2.79 25.92
C PRO A 351 0.63 -2.89 27.15
N THR A 352 0.13 -3.41 28.28
CA THR A 352 0.99 -3.77 29.43
C THR A 352 1.73 -5.08 29.20
N LEU A 353 1.20 -5.95 28.33
CA LEU A 353 1.80 -7.23 27.96
C LEU A 353 2.54 -7.17 26.62
N ARG A 354 2.11 -6.32 25.68
CA ARG A 354 2.53 -6.32 24.28
C ARG A 354 3.08 -4.97 23.83
N ASP A 355 3.75 -4.98 22.67
CA ASP A 355 4.10 -3.76 21.94
C ASP A 355 2.87 -2.85 21.75
N PRO A 356 2.89 -1.58 22.22
CA PRO A 356 1.74 -0.69 22.11
C PRO A 356 1.28 -0.36 20.69
N ARG A 357 2.08 -0.65 19.65
CA ARG A 357 1.62 -0.57 18.27
C ARG A 357 0.51 -1.59 17.98
N LEU A 358 0.47 -2.72 18.70
CA LEU A 358 -0.56 -3.74 18.52
C LEU A 358 -1.95 -3.21 18.84
N CYS A 359 -2.15 -2.62 20.02
CA CYS A 359 -3.45 -2.05 20.41
C CYS A 359 -3.80 -0.75 19.68
N GLN A 360 -2.86 -0.19 18.91
CA GLN A 360 -3.08 0.94 18.01
C GLN A 360 -3.38 0.49 16.57
N THR A 361 -3.09 -0.77 16.24
CA THR A 361 -3.36 -1.39 14.94
C THR A 361 -4.60 -2.27 14.98
N VAL A 362 -4.80 -3.02 16.07
CA VAL A 362 -5.93 -3.91 16.33
C VAL A 362 -6.78 -3.35 17.47
N ALA A 363 -8.10 -3.27 17.27
CA ALA A 363 -9.02 -2.84 18.30
C ALA A 363 -9.17 -3.90 19.40
N ARG A 364 -9.00 -3.48 20.64
CA ARG A 364 -9.22 -4.30 21.83
C ARG A 364 -10.65 -4.11 22.36
N PRO A 365 -11.22 -5.06 23.13
CA PRO A 365 -12.48 -4.84 23.84
C PRO A 365 -12.48 -3.52 24.62
N GLY A 366 -13.56 -2.76 24.49
CA GLY A 366 -13.70 -1.43 25.09
C GLY A 366 -12.93 -0.30 24.40
N GLU A 367 -12.21 -0.55 23.31
CA GLU A 367 -11.61 0.50 22.49
C GLU A 367 -12.71 1.32 21.80
N ARG A 368 -12.61 2.64 21.77
CA ARG A 368 -13.57 3.44 21.02
C ARG A 368 -13.37 3.24 19.52
N LEU A 369 -14.46 3.10 18.77
CA LEU A 369 -14.43 2.87 17.32
C LEU A 369 -15.13 3.95 16.49
N ARG A 370 -16.19 4.57 17.02
CA ARG A 370 -16.94 5.61 16.30
C ARG A 370 -16.80 6.96 16.98
N PRO A 371 -16.72 8.08 16.23
CA PRO A 371 -16.74 9.43 16.81
C PRO A 371 -18.06 9.77 17.52
N LEU A 372 -18.04 10.84 18.32
CA LEU A 372 -19.25 11.43 18.90
C LEU A 372 -20.11 12.04 17.79
N THR A 373 -21.42 11.86 17.88
CA THR A 373 -22.35 12.78 17.22
C THR A 373 -22.88 13.75 18.26
N SER A 374 -23.33 14.94 17.83
CA SER A 374 -23.82 15.98 18.73
C SER A 374 -24.90 15.52 19.71
N ASN A 375 -25.54 14.37 19.46
CA ASN A 375 -26.60 13.78 20.29
C ASN A 375 -26.43 12.26 20.59
N ALA A 376 -25.28 11.62 20.31
CA ALA A 376 -25.12 10.17 20.58
C ALA A 376 -23.77 9.82 21.23
N ALA A 377 -23.81 8.85 22.15
CA ALA A 377 -22.63 8.30 22.80
C ALA A 377 -21.67 7.62 21.81
N TYR A 378 -20.40 7.56 22.20
CA TYR A 378 -19.37 6.76 21.52
C TYR A 378 -19.81 5.29 21.36
N ILE A 379 -19.44 4.68 20.23
CA ILE A 379 -19.48 3.22 20.08
C ILE A 379 -18.10 2.67 20.41
N TYR A 380 -18.10 1.66 21.26
CA TYR A 380 -16.90 0.93 21.66
C TYR A 380 -16.89 -0.45 21.01
N MET A 381 -15.70 -0.96 20.80
CA MET A 381 -15.45 -2.35 20.48
C MET A 381 -16.10 -3.20 21.57
N PRO A 382 -17.04 -4.09 21.22
CA PRO A 382 -17.71 -4.94 22.19
C PRO A 382 -16.74 -5.92 22.86
N GLU A 383 -17.24 -6.65 23.86
CA GLU A 383 -16.48 -7.68 24.57
C GLU A 383 -15.84 -8.70 23.62
N PHE A 384 -16.54 -9.06 22.54
CA PHE A 384 -16.04 -9.93 21.49
C PHE A 384 -16.29 -9.34 20.09
N SER A 385 -15.33 -9.52 19.18
CA SER A 385 -15.46 -9.05 17.80
C SER A 385 -16.74 -9.57 17.10
N PRO A 386 -17.38 -8.76 16.23
CA PRO A 386 -18.48 -9.22 15.39
C PRO A 386 -17.96 -10.15 14.28
N ILE A 387 -17.86 -11.44 14.59
CA ILE A 387 -17.41 -12.47 13.64
C ILE A 387 -18.44 -12.63 12.49
N ILE A 388 -17.99 -12.98 11.28
CA ILE A 388 -18.77 -13.05 10.01
C ILE A 388 -19.78 -14.19 9.95
N THR A 389 -20.62 -14.31 10.96
CA THR A 389 -21.43 -15.51 11.15
C THR A 389 -22.83 -15.22 11.62
N GLU A 390 -23.12 -13.99 12.05
CA GLU A 390 -24.50 -13.56 12.19
C GLU A 390 -25.09 -13.16 10.84
N ILE A 391 -26.12 -13.90 10.42
CA ILE A 391 -27.02 -13.58 9.30
C ILE A 391 -27.70 -12.21 9.50
N ALA A 392 -27.65 -11.65 10.71
CA ALA A 392 -28.30 -10.40 11.10
C ALA A 392 -27.48 -9.12 10.86
N LEU A 393 -26.16 -9.21 10.58
CA LEU A 393 -25.33 -8.03 10.34
C LEU A 393 -24.90 -7.95 8.86
N PRO A 394 -25.06 -6.79 8.19
CA PRO A 394 -24.52 -6.60 6.84
C PRO A 394 -23.03 -6.98 6.76
N VAL A 395 -22.62 -7.66 5.68
CA VAL A 395 -21.23 -8.13 5.42
C VAL A 395 -20.17 -7.04 5.66
N MET A 396 -20.53 -5.78 5.46
CA MET A 396 -19.65 -4.63 5.73
C MET A 396 -19.21 -4.48 7.19
N TRP A 397 -19.91 -5.09 8.15
CA TRP A 397 -19.60 -5.02 9.59
C TRP A 397 -18.92 -6.26 10.14
N ALA A 398 -18.60 -7.20 9.25
CA ALA A 398 -18.18 -8.53 9.62
C ALA A 398 -16.65 -8.59 9.71
N ASN A 399 -16.10 -9.33 10.69
CA ASN A 399 -14.67 -9.63 10.83
C ASN A 399 -14.37 -11.15 10.75
N PRO A 400 -13.60 -11.63 9.75
CA PRO A 400 -13.40 -13.07 9.51
C PRO A 400 -12.41 -13.74 10.47
N THR A 401 -11.65 -12.95 11.24
CA THR A 401 -10.56 -13.43 12.09
C THR A 401 -10.83 -13.19 13.57
N GLY A 402 -11.73 -12.28 13.91
CA GLY A 402 -11.90 -11.79 15.28
C GLY A 402 -10.93 -10.70 15.70
N TYR A 403 -9.97 -10.27 14.86
CA TYR A 403 -9.07 -9.14 15.17
C TYR A 403 -9.39 -7.93 14.30
N SER A 404 -10.01 -6.90 14.86
CA SER A 404 -10.52 -5.76 14.09
C SER A 404 -9.44 -4.73 13.84
N LEU A 405 -9.34 -4.20 12.62
CA LEU A 405 -8.47 -3.06 12.32
C LEU A 405 -8.89 -1.85 13.17
N LEU A 406 -7.93 -1.14 13.75
CA LEU A 406 -8.10 0.15 14.45
C LEU A 406 -7.34 1.27 13.75
N LYS A 407 -6.19 0.95 13.14
CA LYS A 407 -5.43 1.89 12.32
C LYS A 407 -6.36 2.52 11.28
N PHE A 408 -6.19 3.83 11.04
CA PHE A 408 -7.03 4.65 10.14
C PHE A 408 -8.46 4.97 10.62
N ILE A 409 -8.98 4.35 11.69
CA ILE A 409 -10.32 4.67 12.18
C ILE A 409 -10.31 6.00 12.93
N GLU A 410 -11.10 6.97 12.47
CA GLU A 410 -11.20 8.32 13.03
C GLU A 410 -12.03 8.36 14.33
N VAL A 411 -11.50 7.76 15.40
CA VAL A 411 -12.20 7.57 16.68
C VAL A 411 -12.41 8.86 17.49
N ASP A 412 -11.56 9.86 17.25
CA ASP A 412 -11.48 11.12 18.01
C ASP A 412 -12.01 12.35 17.26
N CYS A 413 -12.67 12.17 16.11
CA CYS A 413 -13.16 13.33 15.37
C CYS A 413 -14.45 13.90 15.97
N THR A 414 -14.61 15.22 15.89
CA THR A 414 -15.83 15.93 16.28
C THR A 414 -16.88 15.96 15.17
N ASP A 415 -16.52 15.50 13.97
CA ASP A 415 -17.44 15.40 12.85
C ASP A 415 -18.26 14.11 12.96
N ALA A 416 -19.54 14.29 13.28
CA ALA A 416 -20.54 13.24 13.39
C ALA A 416 -20.76 12.46 12.08
N ALA A 417 -20.40 13.05 10.94
CA ALA A 417 -20.60 12.47 9.62
C ALA A 417 -19.40 11.66 9.14
N ALA A 418 -18.31 11.51 9.90
CA ALA A 418 -17.10 10.82 9.42
C ALA A 418 -17.33 9.33 9.06
N ASP A 419 -18.42 8.71 9.52
CA ASP A 419 -18.85 7.37 9.13
C ASP A 419 -19.98 7.31 8.08
N ASP A 420 -20.40 8.46 7.57
CA ASP A 420 -21.22 8.55 6.36
C ASP A 420 -20.40 8.18 5.12
N GLU A 421 -21.12 7.91 4.03
CA GLU A 421 -20.50 7.52 2.77
C GLU A 421 -19.63 8.65 2.19
N LEU A 422 -18.36 8.32 1.93
CA LEU A 422 -17.31 9.18 1.42
C LEU A 422 -17.05 10.41 2.31
N LYS A 423 -17.17 10.24 3.63
CA LYS A 423 -16.93 11.30 4.61
C LYS A 423 -15.75 11.04 5.54
N GLY A 424 -15.10 9.89 5.45
CA GLY A 424 -13.83 9.66 6.14
C GLY A 424 -12.72 10.55 5.57
N GLU A 425 -11.87 11.08 6.44
CA GLU A 425 -10.79 12.01 6.09
C GLU A 425 -9.40 11.48 6.46
N CYS A 426 -9.30 10.21 6.89
CA CYS A 426 -8.01 9.60 7.18
C CYS A 426 -7.08 9.71 5.95
N PRO A 427 -5.86 10.25 6.09
CA PRO A 427 -4.98 10.55 4.96
C PRO A 427 -4.48 9.28 4.27
N ALA A 428 -4.13 9.40 2.98
CA ALA A 428 -3.41 8.36 2.25
C ALA A 428 -1.91 8.69 2.20
N ILE A 429 -1.15 8.21 3.18
CA ILE A 429 0.30 8.42 3.30
C ILE A 429 1.03 7.55 2.25
N GLN A 430 1.81 8.18 1.37
CA GLN A 430 2.55 7.48 0.30
C GLN A 430 3.98 7.16 0.70
N PHE A 431 4.64 8.10 1.39
CA PHE A 431 6.02 8.01 1.86
C PHE A 431 6.14 8.67 3.23
N ARG A 432 6.70 7.94 4.20
CA ARG A 432 6.98 8.44 5.54
C ARG A 432 8.35 7.99 6.02
N TYR A 433 8.92 8.75 6.94
CA TYR A 433 10.31 8.61 7.37
C TYR A 433 10.62 7.25 8.00
N ALA A 434 9.64 6.61 8.66
CA ALA A 434 9.85 5.26 9.20
C ALA A 434 10.25 4.23 8.13
N GLU A 435 9.67 4.31 6.94
CA GLU A 435 10.05 3.41 5.85
C GLU A 435 11.48 3.66 5.39
N VAL A 436 11.93 4.92 5.37
CA VAL A 436 13.32 5.28 5.06
C VAL A 436 14.28 4.61 6.06
N LEU A 437 13.97 4.68 7.36
CA LEU A 437 14.76 4.02 8.42
C LEU A 437 14.79 2.51 8.24
N LEU A 438 13.65 1.91 7.91
CA LEU A 438 13.52 0.47 7.67
C LEU A 438 14.26 0.02 6.40
N ASN A 439 14.21 0.80 5.32
CA ASN A 439 14.92 0.49 4.09
C ASN A 439 16.44 0.55 4.31
N TYR A 440 16.93 1.55 5.05
CA TYR A 440 18.33 1.65 5.46
C TYR A 440 18.77 0.46 6.32
N ALA A 441 17.97 0.13 7.35
CA ALA A 441 18.25 -0.99 8.25
C ALA A 441 18.28 -2.34 7.52
N GLU A 442 17.36 -2.56 6.59
CA GLU A 442 17.31 -3.80 5.82
C GLU A 442 18.46 -3.89 4.81
N ALA A 443 18.77 -2.82 4.07
CA ALA A 443 19.92 -2.80 3.18
C ALA A 443 21.23 -3.10 3.94
N LEU A 444 21.41 -2.54 5.14
CA LEU A 444 22.53 -2.86 6.02
C LEU A 444 22.52 -4.34 6.45
N ALA A 445 21.38 -4.88 6.87
CA ALA A 445 21.28 -6.28 7.27
C ALA A 445 21.63 -7.23 6.12
N GLU A 446 21.20 -6.90 4.90
CA GLU A 446 21.44 -7.69 3.69
C GLU A 446 22.91 -7.64 3.21
N LEU A 447 23.59 -6.50 3.39
CA LEU A 447 24.99 -6.27 2.97
C LEU A 447 26.01 -6.70 4.03
N GLU A 448 25.75 -6.39 5.29
CA GLU A 448 26.75 -6.42 6.38
C GLU A 448 26.39 -7.44 7.49
N GLY A 449 25.16 -7.96 7.51
CA GLY A 449 24.72 -8.96 8.49
C GLY A 449 24.91 -8.52 9.94
N ALA A 450 25.49 -9.39 10.78
CA ALA A 450 25.74 -9.10 12.20
C ALA A 450 26.62 -7.87 12.45
N SER A 451 27.51 -7.50 11.51
CA SER A 451 28.42 -6.36 11.69
C SER A 451 27.71 -5.00 11.68
N ALA A 452 26.48 -4.93 11.16
CA ALA A 452 25.68 -3.71 11.14
C ALA A 452 24.70 -3.55 12.31
N GLN A 453 24.67 -4.48 13.28
CA GLN A 453 23.67 -4.46 14.37
C GLN A 453 23.61 -3.13 15.13
N GLU A 454 24.75 -2.51 15.44
CA GLU A 454 24.79 -1.21 16.12
C GLU A 454 24.15 -0.09 15.27
N LYS A 455 24.49 -0.03 13.98
CA LYS A 455 23.94 0.96 13.03
C LYS A 455 22.42 0.76 12.88
N ILE A 456 21.97 -0.48 12.78
CA ILE A 456 20.55 -0.85 12.65
C ILE A 456 19.79 -0.46 13.92
N ALA A 457 20.28 -0.84 15.10
CA ALA A 457 19.64 -0.52 16.38
C ALA A 457 19.50 1.00 16.54
N LYS A 458 20.55 1.77 16.23
CA LYS A 458 20.51 3.23 16.25
C LYS A 458 19.52 3.83 15.25
N ALA A 459 19.46 3.30 14.02
CA ALA A 459 18.55 3.79 13.00
C ALA A 459 17.07 3.56 13.36
N LEU A 460 16.76 2.43 14.00
CA LEU A 460 15.39 2.04 14.33
C LEU A 460 14.93 2.46 15.73
N GLN A 461 15.85 2.91 16.59
CA GLN A 461 15.54 3.40 17.95
C GLN A 461 14.39 4.42 17.99
N PRO A 462 14.30 5.42 17.08
CA PRO A 462 13.19 6.37 17.10
C PRO A 462 11.80 5.74 16.95
N LEU A 463 11.68 4.58 16.26
CA LEU A 463 10.42 3.85 16.13
C LEU A 463 10.00 3.21 17.46
N ARG A 464 10.97 2.64 18.19
CA ARG A 464 10.78 2.03 19.50
C ARG A 464 10.47 3.10 20.56
N ASP A 465 11.18 4.23 20.51
CA ASP A 465 10.97 5.36 21.42
C ASP A 465 9.55 5.93 21.33
N ARG A 466 9.01 6.09 20.11
CA ARG A 466 7.65 6.62 19.88
C ARG A 466 6.58 5.87 20.68
N VAL A 467 6.75 4.56 20.87
CA VAL A 467 5.79 3.69 21.58
C VAL A 467 6.35 3.16 22.90
N GLY A 468 7.46 3.74 23.38
CA GLY A 468 8.11 3.38 24.63
C GLY A 468 8.53 1.92 24.72
N MET A 469 8.85 1.28 23.60
CA MET A 469 9.42 -0.06 23.55
C MET A 469 10.92 -0.02 23.90
N PRO A 470 11.49 -1.09 24.47
CA PRO A 470 12.93 -1.15 24.67
C PRO A 470 13.67 -1.09 23.34
N GLY A 471 14.90 -0.60 23.39
CA GLY A 471 15.83 -0.63 22.25
C GLY A 471 16.01 -2.06 21.74
N ILE A 472 16.33 -2.16 20.45
CA ILE A 472 16.51 -3.45 19.77
C ILE A 472 17.60 -4.27 20.46
N ASP A 473 17.26 -5.51 20.76
CA ASP A 473 18.21 -6.53 21.22
C ASP A 473 18.06 -7.75 20.31
N PHE A 474 19.08 -7.99 19.49
CA PHE A 474 19.04 -9.05 18.48
C PHE A 474 18.97 -10.45 19.06
N GLN A 475 19.43 -10.67 20.29
CA GLN A 475 19.37 -12.00 20.93
C GLN A 475 18.01 -12.20 21.61
N ARG A 476 17.52 -11.20 22.35
CA ARG A 476 16.19 -11.23 22.99
C ARG A 476 15.06 -11.36 21.97
N GLU A 477 15.25 -10.80 20.79
CA GLU A 477 14.27 -10.77 19.70
C GLU A 477 14.54 -11.86 18.64
N TYR A 478 15.46 -12.80 18.89
CA TYR A 478 15.70 -13.92 17.98
C TYR A 478 14.68 -15.04 18.21
N ASN A 479 13.97 -15.46 17.16
CA ASN A 479 12.99 -16.53 17.26
C ASN A 479 13.51 -17.80 16.58
N THR A 480 13.78 -18.81 17.41
CA THR A 480 14.26 -20.13 16.98
C THR A 480 13.17 -21.21 17.04
N ASP A 481 11.92 -20.83 17.31
CA ASP A 481 10.79 -21.75 17.31
C ASP A 481 10.64 -22.39 15.91
N PRO A 482 10.64 -23.73 15.78
CA PRO A 482 10.49 -24.40 14.48
C PRO A 482 9.23 -23.99 13.70
N ASP A 483 8.18 -23.58 14.40
CA ASP A 483 6.93 -23.13 13.78
C ASP A 483 7.01 -21.67 13.29
N TYR A 484 8.05 -20.92 13.65
CA TYR A 484 8.26 -19.57 13.14
C TYR A 484 8.79 -19.62 11.69
N PRO A 485 8.11 -19.03 10.70
CA PRO A 485 8.48 -19.20 9.28
C PRO A 485 9.91 -18.79 8.92
N PHE A 486 10.51 -17.88 9.70
CA PHE A 486 11.83 -17.34 9.46
C PHE A 486 12.89 -17.83 10.45
N HIS A 487 12.65 -18.90 11.22
CA HIS A 487 13.57 -19.38 12.26
C HIS A 487 14.99 -19.70 11.74
N HIS A 488 15.13 -20.02 10.45
CA HIS A 488 16.42 -20.26 9.80
C HIS A 488 17.20 -18.99 9.41
N LEU A 489 16.57 -17.81 9.42
CA LEU A 489 17.28 -16.56 9.13
C LEU A 489 18.14 -16.15 10.32
N GLU A 490 19.24 -15.45 10.03
CA GLU A 490 20.05 -14.77 11.03
C GLU A 490 19.24 -13.78 11.85
N ALA A 491 19.59 -13.64 13.13
CA ALA A 491 18.89 -12.75 14.07
C ALA A 491 18.75 -11.32 13.53
N THR A 492 19.78 -10.77 12.88
CA THR A 492 19.74 -9.43 12.29
C THR A 492 18.62 -9.27 11.27
N LEU A 493 18.46 -10.22 10.34
CA LEU A 493 17.41 -10.16 9.33
C LEU A 493 16.04 -10.40 9.95
N GLN A 494 15.90 -11.36 10.88
CA GLN A 494 14.62 -11.59 11.56
C GLN A 494 14.09 -10.33 12.24
N VAL A 495 14.94 -9.66 13.02
CA VAL A 495 14.58 -8.45 13.77
C VAL A 495 14.18 -7.33 12.83
N VAL A 496 14.95 -7.07 11.77
CA VAL A 496 14.63 -6.00 10.81
C VAL A 496 13.33 -6.29 10.06
N ARG A 497 13.13 -7.53 9.60
CA ARG A 497 11.89 -7.93 8.90
C ARG A 497 10.67 -7.85 9.80
N ARG A 498 10.80 -8.24 11.07
CA ARG A 498 9.73 -8.10 12.07
C ARG A 498 9.42 -6.63 12.31
N GLU A 499 10.43 -5.81 12.60
CA GLU A 499 10.22 -4.38 12.83
C GLU A 499 9.54 -3.72 11.62
N ARG A 500 9.93 -4.09 10.40
CA ARG A 500 9.28 -3.65 9.16
C ARG A 500 7.83 -4.08 9.08
N ARG A 501 7.53 -5.35 9.36
CA ARG A 501 6.16 -5.89 9.34
C ARG A 501 5.27 -5.17 10.33
N ILE A 502 5.76 -4.94 11.54
CA ILE A 502 5.01 -4.29 12.63
C ILE A 502 4.80 -2.80 12.34
N GLU A 503 5.86 -2.10 11.95
CA GLU A 503 5.81 -0.68 11.70
C GLU A 503 4.95 -0.33 10.48
N LEU A 504 4.95 -1.17 9.43
CA LEU A 504 4.22 -0.92 8.18
C LEU A 504 2.92 -1.75 8.07
N ALA A 505 2.45 -2.37 9.16
CA ALA A 505 1.25 -3.20 9.13
C ALA A 505 0.03 -2.43 8.59
N CYS A 506 -0.72 -3.05 7.68
CA CYS A 506 -1.92 -2.50 7.06
C CYS A 506 -1.67 -1.23 6.22
N GLU A 507 -0.46 -1.03 5.68
CA GLU A 507 -0.14 0.07 4.74
C GLU A 507 -0.01 -0.41 3.28
N GLY A 508 -0.43 -1.64 2.98
CA GLY A 508 -0.43 -2.20 1.62
C GLY A 508 0.96 -2.52 1.06
N ILE A 509 1.93 -2.79 1.93
CA ILE A 509 3.33 -3.08 1.56
C ILE A 509 3.66 -4.57 1.76
N ARG A 510 2.93 -5.29 2.62
CA ARG A 510 3.33 -6.64 3.06
C ARG A 510 3.50 -7.62 1.91
N MET A 511 2.61 -7.61 0.93
CA MET A 511 2.73 -8.52 -0.22
C MET A 511 4.01 -8.26 -1.04
N PHE A 512 4.40 -6.99 -1.21
CA PHE A 512 5.66 -6.64 -1.87
C PHE A 512 6.87 -7.21 -1.12
N ASP A 513 6.84 -7.17 0.22
CA ASP A 513 7.89 -7.76 1.06
C ASP A 513 7.94 -9.29 0.94
N ILE A 514 6.80 -9.98 0.97
CA ILE A 514 6.73 -11.43 0.77
C ILE A 514 7.33 -11.82 -0.58
N PHE A 515 7.00 -11.06 -1.62
CA PHE A 515 7.44 -11.33 -2.98
C PHE A 515 8.93 -11.13 -3.16
N ARG A 516 9.47 -9.97 -2.79
CA ARG A 516 10.93 -9.72 -2.91
C ARG A 516 11.78 -10.60 -2.00
N TRP A 517 11.22 -11.17 -0.94
CA TRP A 517 11.90 -12.18 -0.11
C TRP A 517 11.76 -13.61 -0.65
N ALA A 518 11.07 -13.79 -1.77
CA ALA A 518 10.67 -15.09 -2.33
C ALA A 518 10.02 -16.00 -1.27
N ALA A 519 9.21 -15.45 -0.37
CA ALA A 519 8.75 -16.13 0.86
C ALA A 519 7.32 -16.68 0.78
N ALA A 520 6.69 -16.70 -0.40
CA ALA A 520 5.30 -17.15 -0.53
C ALA A 520 5.14 -18.66 -0.24
N ASP A 521 6.17 -19.47 -0.46
CA ASP A 521 6.19 -20.90 -0.12
C ASP A 521 6.12 -21.19 1.40
N ILE A 522 6.70 -20.29 2.21
CA ILE A 522 6.74 -20.43 3.67
C ILE A 522 5.66 -19.61 4.39
N LEU A 523 5.08 -18.59 3.74
CA LEU A 523 4.06 -17.72 4.36
C LEU A 523 2.64 -17.90 3.80
N ILE A 524 2.50 -18.37 2.56
CA ILE A 524 1.21 -18.40 1.86
C ILE A 524 0.86 -19.83 1.43
N ALA A 525 1.67 -20.42 0.54
CA ALA A 525 1.34 -21.70 -0.07
C ALA A 525 1.19 -22.80 0.97
N ASN A 526 0.06 -23.50 0.93
CA ASN A 526 -0.36 -24.55 1.86
C ASN A 526 -0.43 -24.07 3.33
N LYS A 527 -0.55 -22.76 3.57
CA LYS A 527 -0.73 -22.21 4.91
C LYS A 527 -2.20 -21.97 5.21
N GLU A 528 -2.61 -22.38 6.40
CA GLU A 528 -3.91 -22.04 6.94
C GLU A 528 -3.83 -20.64 7.56
N MET A 529 -4.66 -19.72 7.08
CA MET A 529 -4.78 -18.40 7.69
C MET A 529 -5.66 -18.53 8.93
N LEU A 530 -5.18 -18.03 10.07
CA LEU A 530 -5.85 -18.16 11.36
C LEU A 530 -6.19 -16.80 11.97
N GLY A 531 -7.24 -16.79 12.78
CA GLY A 531 -7.69 -15.68 13.63
C GLY A 531 -7.62 -16.01 15.12
N ALA A 532 -8.48 -15.38 15.91
CA ALA A 532 -8.52 -15.51 17.37
C ALA A 532 -8.79 -16.95 17.83
N LEU A 533 -8.30 -17.28 19.04
CA LEU A 533 -8.57 -18.57 19.68
C LEU A 533 -10.06 -18.64 20.04
N PHE A 534 -10.77 -19.64 19.50
CA PHE A 534 -12.19 -19.85 19.79
C PHE A 534 -12.38 -20.96 20.82
N THR A 535 -12.12 -22.22 20.44
CA THR A 535 -12.17 -23.35 21.38
C THR A 535 -10.99 -23.26 22.33
N GLY A 536 -11.27 -23.35 23.63
CA GLY A 536 -10.28 -23.14 24.68
C GLY A 536 -10.13 -21.69 25.16
N SER A 537 -10.98 -20.77 24.69
CA SER A 537 -11.08 -19.39 25.19
C SER A 537 -12.48 -19.07 25.72
N ASN A 538 -12.63 -17.89 26.33
CA ASN A 538 -13.93 -17.36 26.74
C ASN A 538 -14.89 -17.06 25.56
N MET A 539 -14.41 -17.07 24.31
CA MET A 539 -15.27 -16.88 23.13
C MET A 539 -16.23 -18.05 22.93
N GLU A 540 -15.76 -19.29 23.11
CA GLU A 540 -16.60 -20.49 22.97
C GLU A 540 -17.69 -20.52 24.06
N ALA A 541 -17.33 -20.16 25.30
CA ALA A 541 -18.29 -20.04 26.40
C ALA A 541 -19.35 -18.95 26.16
N ALA A 542 -19.00 -17.90 25.42
CA ALA A 542 -19.91 -16.84 25.03
C ALA A 542 -20.88 -17.25 23.89
N ASN A 543 -20.67 -18.40 23.24
CA ASN A 543 -21.56 -18.93 22.19
C ASN A 543 -22.65 -19.86 22.75
N THR A 544 -23.44 -19.34 23.68
CA THR A 544 -24.63 -20.00 24.23
C THR A 544 -25.85 -19.11 24.02
N ALA A 545 -27.06 -19.64 24.14
CA ALA A 545 -28.30 -18.86 23.94
C ALA A 545 -28.40 -17.59 24.83
N GLY A 546 -27.80 -17.62 26.02
CA GLY A 546 -27.72 -16.48 26.94
C GLY A 546 -26.39 -15.70 26.88
N GLY A 547 -25.44 -16.13 26.06
CA GLY A 547 -24.13 -15.50 25.90
C GLY A 547 -24.11 -14.43 24.81
N TYR A 548 -22.96 -13.79 24.62
CA TYR A 548 -22.77 -12.69 23.67
C TYR A 548 -23.18 -13.07 22.23
N PHE A 549 -22.77 -14.25 21.76
CA PHE A 549 -23.08 -14.71 20.41
C PHE A 549 -24.46 -15.41 20.29
N LYS A 550 -25.22 -15.53 21.39
CA LYS A 550 -26.59 -16.10 21.41
C LYS A 550 -26.72 -17.52 20.83
N GLY A 551 -25.62 -18.27 20.73
CA GLY A 551 -25.59 -19.58 20.08
C GLY A 551 -25.65 -19.54 18.56
N ASN A 552 -25.42 -18.36 17.95
CA ASN A 552 -25.50 -18.16 16.51
C ASN A 552 -24.27 -18.67 15.75
N LEU A 553 -23.16 -18.99 16.42
CA LEU A 553 -21.97 -19.56 15.78
C LEU A 553 -22.15 -21.08 15.64
N ILE A 554 -22.32 -21.53 14.41
CA ILE A 554 -22.52 -22.92 14.01
C ILE A 554 -21.20 -23.42 13.41
N TYR A 555 -20.60 -24.43 14.04
CA TYR A 555 -19.36 -25.08 13.61
C TYR A 555 -19.45 -26.59 13.84
N ASP A 556 -18.56 -27.36 13.18
CA ASP A 556 -18.48 -28.82 13.23
C ASP A 556 -19.79 -29.57 12.90
N LYS A 557 -20.71 -28.93 12.17
CA LYS A 557 -21.88 -29.61 11.61
C LYS A 557 -21.56 -30.13 10.20
N PRO A 558 -22.27 -31.16 9.72
CA PRO A 558 -22.12 -31.64 8.34
C PRO A 558 -22.44 -30.57 7.29
N THR A 559 -23.40 -29.69 7.56
CA THR A 559 -23.82 -28.58 6.69
C THR A 559 -24.26 -27.38 7.55
N GLY A 560 -24.32 -26.19 6.94
CA GLY A 560 -24.82 -24.98 7.60
C GLY A 560 -23.85 -24.34 8.61
N ASN A 561 -22.56 -24.71 8.58
CA ASN A 561 -21.55 -24.01 9.36
C ASN A 561 -21.41 -22.58 8.84
N ASN A 562 -21.43 -21.63 9.76
CA ASN A 562 -21.03 -20.26 9.49
C ASN A 562 -19.62 -19.99 10.06
N LEU A 563 -19.19 -20.70 11.10
CA LEU A 563 -17.85 -20.62 11.66
C LEU A 563 -17.02 -21.85 11.26
N TYR A 564 -15.78 -21.62 10.86
CA TYR A 564 -14.80 -22.67 10.63
C TYR A 564 -13.62 -22.51 11.57
N LEU A 565 -13.10 -23.64 12.07
CA LEU A 565 -12.06 -23.69 13.08
C LEU A 565 -10.89 -24.58 12.62
N SER A 566 -9.67 -24.22 13.03
CA SER A 566 -8.47 -25.02 12.82
C SER A 566 -8.57 -26.39 13.51
N GLY A 567 -7.64 -27.30 13.19
CA GLY A 567 -7.60 -28.63 13.82
C GLY A 567 -8.85 -29.47 13.56
N LYS A 568 -9.15 -30.37 14.50
CA LYS A 568 -10.26 -31.35 14.46
C LYS A 568 -11.23 -31.15 15.64
N PRO A 569 -12.50 -31.56 15.51
CA PRO A 569 -13.43 -31.59 16.64
C PRO A 569 -12.84 -32.40 17.81
N GLY A 570 -12.85 -31.82 19.00
CA GLY A 570 -12.27 -32.41 20.22
C GLY A 570 -10.88 -31.91 20.59
N ASP A 571 -10.19 -31.18 19.71
CA ASP A 571 -8.91 -30.53 20.05
C ASP A 571 -9.12 -29.46 21.13
N ALA A 572 -8.23 -29.40 22.12
CA ALA A 572 -8.35 -28.48 23.25
C ALA A 572 -8.21 -26.99 22.88
N LYS A 573 -7.58 -26.69 21.74
CA LYS A 573 -7.36 -25.34 21.23
C LYS A 573 -7.65 -25.31 19.74
N ARG A 574 -8.57 -24.45 19.31
CA ARG A 574 -8.89 -24.26 17.89
C ARG A 574 -9.13 -22.80 17.59
N TYR A 575 -8.45 -22.33 16.56
CA TYR A 575 -8.48 -20.94 16.12
C TYR A 575 -9.52 -20.76 15.02
N ILE A 576 -10.08 -19.56 14.91
CA ILE A 576 -10.93 -19.20 13.77
C ILE A 576 -10.12 -19.37 12.48
N SER A 577 -10.67 -20.07 11.48
CA SER A 577 -10.01 -20.32 10.19
C SER A 577 -10.91 -19.80 9.06
N PRO A 578 -10.73 -18.55 8.62
CA PRO A 578 -11.64 -17.89 7.68
C PRO A 578 -11.79 -18.60 6.34
N TYR A 579 -10.77 -19.35 5.91
CA TYR A 579 -10.72 -19.93 4.57
C TYR A 579 -10.93 -21.44 4.52
N LYS A 580 -11.08 -22.13 5.66
CA LYS A 580 -11.17 -23.60 5.67
C LYS A 580 -12.34 -24.16 4.86
N GLY A 581 -13.44 -23.42 4.72
CA GLY A 581 -14.58 -23.83 3.90
C GLY A 581 -14.28 -23.86 2.39
N VAL A 582 -13.34 -23.04 1.91
CA VAL A 582 -12.98 -22.91 0.48
C VAL A 582 -11.63 -23.55 0.19
N CYS A 583 -10.68 -23.38 1.09
CA CYS A 583 -9.31 -23.87 1.05
C CYS A 583 -9.07 -24.84 2.23
N PRO A 584 -9.64 -26.06 2.23
CA PRO A 584 -9.61 -26.96 3.39
C PRO A 584 -8.21 -27.45 3.78
N ASN A 585 -7.25 -27.38 2.84
CA ASN A 585 -5.86 -27.78 3.03
C ASN A 585 -4.90 -26.56 3.08
N GLY A 586 -5.42 -25.36 3.32
CA GLY A 586 -4.67 -24.11 3.25
C GLY A 586 -4.68 -23.48 1.86
N LEU A 587 -4.10 -22.28 1.77
CA LEU A 587 -4.07 -21.45 0.56
C LEU A 587 -3.29 -22.14 -0.58
N THR A 588 -3.77 -22.01 -1.81
CA THR A 588 -3.27 -22.75 -2.99
C THR A 588 -2.42 -21.91 -3.94
N PHE A 589 -1.78 -20.85 -3.44
CA PHE A 589 -0.82 -20.02 -4.19
C PHE A 589 0.22 -20.87 -4.94
N ASN A 590 0.36 -20.66 -6.25
CA ASN A 590 1.33 -21.38 -7.06
C ASN A 590 2.68 -20.67 -7.07
N VAL A 591 3.63 -21.19 -6.29
CA VAL A 591 4.98 -20.61 -6.14
C VAL A 591 5.81 -20.56 -7.43
N ASN A 592 5.44 -21.32 -8.46
CA ASN A 592 6.14 -21.34 -9.76
C ASN A 592 5.48 -20.42 -10.80
N ARG A 593 4.46 -19.66 -10.41
CA ARG A 593 3.66 -18.82 -11.32
C ARG A 593 3.28 -17.48 -10.72
N ASP A 594 2.78 -17.48 -9.48
CA ASP A 594 1.96 -16.40 -8.95
C ASP A 594 2.72 -15.18 -8.43
N TYR A 595 4.06 -15.22 -8.39
CA TYR A 595 4.89 -14.04 -8.12
C TYR A 595 4.73 -12.95 -9.19
N LEU A 596 4.34 -13.32 -10.42
CA LEU A 596 4.08 -12.40 -11.52
C LEU A 596 2.67 -12.62 -12.08
N TYR A 597 2.08 -11.56 -12.63
CA TYR A 597 0.82 -11.61 -13.36
C TYR A 597 1.01 -12.19 -14.76
N PRO A 598 -0.04 -12.81 -15.34
CA PRO A 598 -0.01 -13.20 -16.74
C PRO A 598 0.02 -11.97 -17.64
N ILE A 599 0.67 -12.12 -18.80
CA ILE A 599 0.61 -11.19 -19.92
C ILE A 599 -0.65 -11.49 -20.73
N SER A 600 -1.37 -10.44 -21.15
CA SER A 600 -2.54 -10.57 -22.02
C SER A 600 -2.17 -11.21 -23.37
N LEU A 601 -3.04 -12.08 -23.87
CA LEU A 601 -2.86 -12.72 -25.18
C LEU A 601 -2.89 -11.70 -26.32
N ASP A 602 -3.64 -10.60 -26.15
CA ASP A 602 -3.71 -9.51 -27.13
C ASP A 602 -2.34 -8.81 -27.26
N GLU A 603 -1.66 -8.54 -26.15
CA GLU A 603 -0.32 -7.93 -26.18
C GLU A 603 0.72 -8.85 -26.83
N ILE A 604 0.64 -10.15 -26.56
CA ILE A 604 1.50 -11.14 -27.21
C ILE A 604 1.27 -11.13 -28.73
N ALA A 605 0.00 -11.09 -29.17
CA ALA A 605 -0.34 -11.04 -30.58
C ALA A 605 0.09 -9.71 -31.25
N LEU A 606 -0.17 -8.56 -30.60
CA LEU A 606 0.15 -7.22 -31.11
C LEU A 606 1.65 -6.99 -31.29
N THR A 607 2.48 -7.60 -30.44
CA THR A 607 3.94 -7.54 -30.57
C THR A 607 4.50 -8.55 -31.58
N GLY A 608 3.66 -9.26 -32.34
CA GLY A 608 4.11 -10.30 -33.28
C GLY A 608 4.75 -11.49 -32.57
N ASN A 609 4.28 -11.84 -31.37
CA ASN A 609 4.83 -12.85 -30.48
C ASN A 609 6.26 -12.58 -29.99
N MET A 610 6.71 -11.32 -30.04
CA MET A 610 7.98 -10.90 -29.43
C MET A 610 7.88 -10.91 -27.90
N TRP A 611 6.72 -10.56 -27.35
CA TRP A 611 6.42 -10.81 -25.95
C TRP A 611 6.09 -12.28 -25.74
N LYS A 612 6.64 -12.84 -24.66
CA LYS A 612 6.33 -14.18 -24.18
C LYS A 612 5.61 -14.10 -22.84
N GLN A 613 4.84 -15.13 -22.56
CA GLN A 613 4.15 -15.29 -21.29
C GLN A 613 5.17 -15.44 -20.14
N ASN A 614 4.79 -15.00 -18.94
CA ASN A 614 5.55 -15.19 -17.71
C ASN A 614 5.61 -16.68 -17.29
N PRO A 615 6.60 -17.08 -16.48
CA PRO A 615 6.74 -18.46 -16.05
C PRO A 615 5.46 -19.02 -15.41
N GLY A 616 5.07 -20.23 -15.83
CA GLY A 616 3.95 -20.98 -15.26
C GLY A 616 2.54 -20.57 -15.71
N TRP A 617 2.40 -19.58 -16.60
CA TRP A 617 1.12 -19.08 -17.12
C TRP A 617 0.72 -19.67 -18.46
#